data_AF-A0A7R9EFT4-F1
#
_entry.id   AF-A0A7R9EFT4-F1
#
_cell.length_a   1.000
_cell.length_b   1.000
_cell.length_c   1.000
_cell.angle_alpha   90.00
_cell.angle_beta   90.00
_cell.angle_gamma   90.00
#
_symmetry.space_group_name_H-M   'P 1'
#
loop_
_entity.id
_entity.type
_entity.pdbx_description
1 polymer ?
#
loop_
_entity_poly.entity_id
_entity_poly.type
_entity_poly.pdbx_seq_one_letter_code
_entity_poly.pdbx_strand_id
1 'polypeptide(L)'
;MNENFQKIGSWRNGLAFNALLHSHRPDLINYEALQPRQHRQNLNNAFDVANTILGVPKILDAEAVELNTTSALANYATEAGEL
;
A
#
# COMPACT_ATOMS: atom_id res chain seq x y z
N MET A 1 0.13 23.42 2.80
CA MET A 1 0.05 22.27 1.86
C MET A 1 -0.69 21.15 2.57
N ASN A 2 -1.66 20.54 1.91
CA ASN A 2 -2.71 19.71 2.51
C ASN A 2 -2.13 18.40 3.09
N GLU A 3 -2.17 18.26 4.42
CA GLU A 3 -1.60 17.15 5.22
C GLU A 3 -2.20 15.78 4.86
N ASN A 4 -3.36 15.74 4.19
CA ASN A 4 -4.04 14.50 3.80
C ASN A 4 -3.33 13.74 2.67
N PHE A 5 -2.59 14.41 1.77
CA PHE A 5 -1.90 13.72 0.68
C PHE A 5 -0.70 12.90 1.16
N GLN A 6 -0.01 13.35 2.20
CA GLN A 6 1.11 12.63 2.81
C GLN A 6 0.61 11.35 3.52
N LYS A 7 -0.53 11.43 4.21
CA LYS A 7 -1.13 10.26 4.89
C LYS A 7 -1.54 9.18 3.90
N ILE A 8 -2.35 9.48 2.88
CA ILE A 8 -2.79 8.48 1.88
C ILE A 8 -1.60 7.95 1.07
N GLY A 9 -0.64 8.82 0.72
CA GLY A 9 0.58 8.44 0.00
C GLY A 9 1.43 7.41 0.75
N SER A 10 1.55 7.54 2.08
CA SER A 10 2.35 6.64 2.93
C SER A 10 1.81 5.21 3.03
N TRP A 11 0.50 5.02 2.91
CA TRP A 11 -0.11 3.69 2.81
C TRP A 11 0.09 3.08 1.42
N ARG A 12 -0.10 3.89 0.36
CA ARG A 12 0.10 3.45 -1.03
C ARG A 12 1.55 3.11 -1.35
N ASN A 13 2.51 3.82 -0.75
CA ASN A 13 3.93 3.57 -0.96
C ASN A 13 4.53 2.55 0.03
N GLY A 14 3.72 1.94 0.90
CA GLY A 14 4.12 0.89 1.83
C GLY A 14 4.86 1.34 3.08
N LEU A 15 5.18 2.62 3.25
CA LEU A 15 5.92 3.11 4.42
C LEU A 15 5.11 3.02 5.72
N ALA A 16 3.79 3.23 5.66
CA ALA A 16 2.94 3.13 6.84
C ALA A 16 2.89 1.68 7.39
N PHE A 17 2.81 0.69 6.50
CA PHE A 17 2.81 -0.73 6.90
C PHE A 17 4.14 -1.16 7.52
N ASN A 18 5.26 -0.78 6.90
CA ASN A 18 6.58 -1.07 7.47
C ASN A 18 6.79 -0.36 8.83
N ALA A 19 6.21 0.82 9.05
CA ALA A 19 6.34 1.56 10.31
C ALA A 19 5.62 0.85 11.45
N LEU A 20 4.42 0.30 11.19
CA LEU A 20 3.66 -0.47 12.16
C LEU A 20 4.36 -1.77 12.58
N LEU A 21 5.03 -2.42 11.62
CA LEU A 21 5.80 -3.63 11.88
C LEU A 21 7.09 -3.30 12.63
N HIS A 22 7.80 -2.25 12.23
CA HIS A 22 9.01 -1.77 12.92
C HIS A 22 8.72 -1.33 14.36
N SER A 23 7.55 -0.75 14.65
CA SER A 23 7.19 -0.36 16.02
C SER A 23 6.97 -1.56 16.95
N HIS A 24 6.52 -2.70 16.42
CA HIS A 24 6.35 -3.93 17.21
C HIS A 24 7.63 -4.76 17.27
N ARG A 25 8.39 -4.81 16.17
CA ARG A 25 9.61 -5.61 16.00
C ARG A 25 10.62 -4.87 15.12
N PRO A 26 11.41 -3.95 15.72
CA PRO A 26 12.38 -3.14 14.96
C PRO A 26 13.51 -3.99 14.37
N ASP A 27 13.75 -5.18 14.90
CA ASP A 27 14.72 -6.17 14.43
C ASP A 27 14.39 -6.77 13.06
N LEU A 28 13.12 -6.70 12.63
CA LEU A 28 12.65 -7.38 11.42
C LEU A 28 12.63 -6.47 10.18
N ILE A 29 12.73 -5.15 10.38
CA ILE A 29 12.65 -4.17 9.28
C ILE A 29 13.65 -3.05 9.53
N ASN A 30 14.56 -2.84 8.57
CA ASN A 30 15.38 -1.64 8.51
C ASN A 30 14.57 -0.49 7.89
N TYR A 31 13.80 0.20 8.73
CA TYR A 31 12.87 1.24 8.28
C TYR A 31 13.57 2.43 7.60
N GLU A 32 14.75 2.82 8.11
CA GLU A 32 15.50 3.98 7.59
C GLU A 32 16.02 3.78 6.17
N ALA A 33 16.17 2.52 5.73
CA ALA A 33 16.58 2.19 4.37
C ALA A 33 15.44 2.28 3.35
N LEU A 34 14.18 2.40 3.79
CA LEU A 34 13.02 2.39 2.90
C LEU A 34 12.88 3.71 2.14
N GLN A 35 12.55 3.61 0.86
CA GLN A 35 12.39 4.77 0.00
C GLN A 35 10.94 4.90 -0.48
N PRO A 36 10.31 6.09 -0.40
CA PRO A 36 8.93 6.30 -0.86
C PRO A 36 8.68 5.93 -2.34
N ARG A 37 9.73 5.95 -3.17
CA ARG A 37 9.65 5.61 -4.60
C ARG A 37 9.61 4.10 -4.87
N GLN A 38 9.99 3.28 -3.90
CA GLN A 38 10.08 1.82 -4.03
C GLN A 38 8.80 1.14 -3.51
N HIS A 39 7.63 1.65 -3.92
CA HIS A 39 6.32 1.26 -3.37
C HIS A 39 6.08 -0.25 -3.36
N ARG A 40 6.33 -0.94 -4.48
CA ARG A 40 6.20 -2.40 -4.58
C ARG A 40 7.10 -3.16 -3.60
N GLN A 41 8.36 -2.76 -3.48
CA GLN A 41 9.30 -3.41 -2.56
C GLN A 41 8.89 -3.18 -1.11
N ASN A 42 8.49 -1.96 -0.76
CA ASN A 42 8.03 -1.63 0.58
C ASN A 42 6.80 -2.47 0.95
N LEU A 43 5.80 -2.58 0.06
CA LEU A 43 4.60 -3.37 0.29
C LEU A 43 4.91 -4.87 0.43
N ASN A 44 5.73 -5.42 -0.47
CA ASN A 44 6.12 -6.83 -0.40
C ASN A 44 6.86 -7.14 0.91
N ASN A 45 7.83 -6.32 1.29
CA ASN A 45 8.57 -6.49 2.54
C ASN A 45 7.62 -6.49 3.75
N ALA A 46 6.70 -5.52 3.80
CA ALA A 46 5.74 -5.44 4.90
C ALA A 46 4.85 -6.68 4.98
N PHE A 47 4.33 -7.16 3.85
CA PHE A 47 3.44 -8.32 3.83
C PHE A 47 4.15 -9.63 4.13
N ASP A 48 5.38 -9.80 3.66
CA ASP A 48 6.14 -11.03 3.92
C ASP A 48 6.55 -11.11 5.41
N VAL A 49 6.93 -9.98 6.00
CA VAL A 49 7.19 -9.88 7.45
C VAL A 49 5.90 -10.09 8.25
N ALA A 50 4.79 -9.47 7.85
CA ALA A 50 3.49 -9.65 8.52
C ALA A 50 3.00 -11.10 8.47
N ASN A 51 3.17 -11.78 7.33
CA ASN A 51 2.83 -13.20 7.20
C ASN A 51 3.67 -14.08 8.15
N THR A 52 4.96 -13.77 8.27
CA THR A 52 5.88 -14.53 9.15
C THR A 52 5.57 -14.33 10.63
N ILE A 53 5.18 -13.11 11.04
CA ILE A 53 4.91 -12.79 12.46
C ILE A 53 3.49 -13.21 12.87
N LEU A 54 2.50 -12.93 12.03
CA LEU A 54 1.08 -13.00 12.39
C LEU A 54 0.36 -14.20 11.76
N GLY A 55 0.99 -14.91 10.81
CA GLY A 55 0.34 -15.97 10.06
C GLY A 55 -0.89 -15.48 9.26
N VAL A 56 -1.00 -14.16 9.04
CA VAL A 56 -2.11 -13.55 8.32
C VAL A 56 -1.91 -13.81 6.83
N PRO A 57 -2.72 -14.66 6.18
CA PRO A 57 -2.64 -14.83 4.74
C PRO A 57 -2.89 -13.48 4.06
N LYS A 58 -2.15 -13.17 2.99
CA LYS A 58 -2.30 -11.93 2.20
C LYS A 58 -3.75 -11.76 1.75
N ILE A 59 -4.54 -10.95 2.46
CA ILE A 59 -5.90 -10.55 2.06
C ILE A 59 -5.86 -9.26 1.19
N LEU A 60 -4.72 -8.59 1.15
CA LEU A 60 -4.49 -7.38 0.35
C LEU A 60 -3.61 -7.73 -0.86
N ASP A 61 -4.25 -7.94 -2.00
CA ASP A 61 -3.53 -8.02 -3.27
C ASP A 61 -3.03 -6.61 -3.64
N ALA A 62 -1.76 -6.49 -4.02
CA ALA A 62 -1.14 -5.19 -4.29
C ALA A 62 -1.88 -4.42 -5.40
N GLU A 63 -2.52 -5.14 -6.32
CA GLU A 63 -3.38 -4.57 -7.37
C GLU A 63 -4.64 -3.88 -6.82
N ALA A 64 -5.23 -4.37 -5.72
CA ALA A 64 -6.40 -3.74 -5.11
C ALA A 64 -6.09 -2.36 -4.49
N VAL A 65 -4.85 -2.15 -4.05
CA VAL A 65 -4.38 -0.85 -3.53
C VAL A 65 -4.11 0.14 -4.68
N GLU A 66 -3.79 -0.36 -5.88
CA GLU A 66 -3.63 0.46 -7.09
C GLU A 66 -4.98 0.81 -7.76
N LEU A 67 -5.99 -0.06 -7.65
CA LEU A 67 -7.29 0.07 -8.32
C LEU A 67 -8.27 1.08 -7.69
N ASN A 68 -7.81 1.99 -6.83
CA ASN A 68 -8.67 3.07 -6.33
C ASN A 68 -8.85 4.17 -7.41
N THR A 69 -9.87 3.93 -8.26
CA THR A 69 -10.88 4.88 -8.76
C THR A 69 -10.45 6.04 -9.66
N THR A 70 -9.90 5.74 -10.84
CA THR A 70 -10.08 6.68 -11.98
C THR A 70 -10.39 5.93 -13.26
N SER A 71 -9.68 4.84 -13.56
CA SER A 71 -9.86 4.12 -14.83
C SER A 71 -11.13 3.27 -14.89
N ALA A 72 -11.50 2.60 -13.79
CA ALA A 72 -12.69 1.75 -13.77
C ALA A 72 -13.99 2.57 -13.91
N LEU A 73 -14.13 3.68 -13.18
CA LEU A 73 -15.30 4.56 -13.28
C LEU A 73 -15.38 5.29 -14.63
N ALA A 74 -14.23 5.63 -15.24
CA ALA A 74 -14.20 6.25 -16.55
C ALA A 74 -14.82 5.34 -17.63
N ASN A 75 -14.49 4.04 -17.61
CA ASN A 75 -15.03 3.09 -18.58
C ASN A 75 -16.54 2.86 -18.39
N TYR A 76 -17.03 2.77 -17.14
CA TYR A 76 -18.46 2.63 -16.88
C TYR A 76 -19.27 3.87 -17.29
N ALA A 77 -18.73 5.08 -17.14
CA ALA A 77 -19.40 6.31 -17.56
C ALA A 77 -19.47 6.47 -19.09
N THR A 78 -18.47 5.96 -19.82
CA THR A 78 -18.49 5.93 -21.30
C THR A 78 -19.52 4.94 -21.83
N GLU A 79 -19.66 3.75 -21.22
CA GLU A 79 -20.64 2.74 -21.67
C GLU A 79 -22.09 3.10 -21.30
N ALA A 80 -22.32 3.83 -20.20
CA ALA A 80 -23.65 4.24 -19.76
C ALA A 80 -24.19 5.52 -20.45
N GLY A 81 -23.40 6.15 -21.33
CA GLY A 81 -23.70 7.44 -21.96
C GLY A 81 -24.08 7.41 -23.44
N GLU A 82 -24.14 6.24 -24.09
CA GLU A 82 -24.57 6.12 -25.49
C GLU A 82 -25.84 5.26 -25.61
N LEU A 83 -27.00 5.87 -25.34
CA LEU A 83 -28.30 5.55 -25.96
C LEU A 83 -29.09 6.85 -26.20
#